data_AF-A0A9X6LDU2-F1
#
_entry.id   AF-A0A9X6LDU2-F1
#
_cell.length_a   1.000
_cell.length_b   1.000
_cell.length_c   1.000
_cell.angle_alpha   90.00
_cell.angle_beta   90.00
_cell.angle_gamma   90.00
#
_symmetry.space_group_name_H-M   'P 1'
#
loop_
_entity.id
_entity.type
_entity.pdbx_description
1 polymer ?
#
loop_
_entity_poly.entity_id
_entity_poly.type
_entity_poly.pdbx_seq_one_letter_code
_entity_poly.pdbx_strand_id
1 'polypeptide(L)' 'MSLIVLKDIKKVYSNKNHYTFALNGINLTINKGEYTLNEKTLTENRANKVHKTRNEMILVSKSKV' A
#
# COMPACT_ATOMS: atom_id res chain seq x y z
N MET A 1 -6.88 -12.16 -5.39
CA MET A 1 -5.69 -11.74 -6.17
C MET A 1 -4.66 -11.22 -5.19
N SER A 2 -3.53 -11.91 -5.05
CA SER A 2 -2.45 -11.50 -4.15
C SER A 2 -1.79 -10.23 -4.67
N LEU A 3 -1.61 -9.25 -3.79
CA LEU A 3 -0.90 -8.02 -4.10
C LEU A 3 0.60 -8.17 -3.86
N ILE A 4 0.98 -8.82 -2.75
CA ILE A 4 2.37 -9.13 -2.43
C ILE A 4 2.43 -10.60 -2.02
N VAL A 5 3.43 -11.31 -2.54
CA VAL A 5 3.73 -12.69 -2.14
C VAL A 5 5.21 -12.77 -1.85
N LEU A 6 5.55 -13.04 -0.60
CA LEU A 6 6.89 -13.28 -0.10
C LEU A 6 6.99 -14.73 0.33
N LYS A 7 8.01 -15.42 -0.17
CA LYS A 7 8.28 -16.82 0.18
C LYS A 7 9.70 -16.93 0.68
N ASP A 8 9.88 -17.68 1.76
CA ASP A 8 11.18 -17.99 2.34
C ASP A 8 12.08 -16.76 2.58
N ILE A 9 11.49 -15.64 3.01
CA ILE A 9 12.24 -14.41 3.24
C ILE A 9 13.21 -14.58 4.40
N LYS A 10 14.45 -14.16 4.14
CA LYS A 10 15.55 -14.19 5.08
C LYS A 10 16.21 -12.83 5.16
N LYS A 11 16.45 -12.34 6.37
CA LYS A 11 17.20 -11.12 6.64
C LYS A 11 18.27 -11.46 7.65
N VAL A 12 19.52 -11.26 7.27
CA VAL A 12 20.69 -11.47 8.13
C VAL A 12 21.41 -10.15 8.27
N TYR A 13 21.72 -9.79 9.51
CA TYR A 13 22.67 -8.72 9.81
C TYR A 13 24.02 -9.36 10.13
N SER A 14 25.07 -8.80 9.57
CA SER A 14 26.45 -9.22 9.83
C SER A 14 27.25 -8.05 10.36
N ASN A 15 28.05 -8.28 11.41
CA ASN A 15 29.06 -7.35 11.88
C ASN A 15 30.32 -8.14 12.24
N LYS A 16 31.41 -7.88 11.50
CA LYS A 16 32.65 -8.66 11.56
C LYS A 16 32.33 -10.16 11.43
N ASN A 17 32.63 -10.94 12.47
CA ASN A 17 32.41 -12.39 12.50
C ASN A 17 31.08 -12.78 13.16
N HIS A 18 30.23 -11.81 13.51
CA HIS A 18 28.94 -12.05 14.11
C HIS A 18 27.84 -11.96 13.06
N TYR A 19 26.95 -12.94 13.07
CA TYR A 19 25.78 -13.02 12.21
C TYR A 19 24.53 -13.18 13.07
N THR A 20 23.50 -12.39 12.76
CA THR A 20 22.21 -12.47 13.43
C THR A 20 21.10 -12.53 12.39
N PHE A 21 20.25 -13.54 12.47
CA PHE A 21 19.06 -13.65 11.65
C PHE A 21 17.96 -12.76 12.23
N ALA A 22 17.57 -11.73 11.49
CA ALA A 22 16.41 -10.89 11.82
C ALA A 22 15.11 -11.47 11.25
N LEU A 23 15.18 -12.13 10.09
CA LEU A 23 14.09 -12.91 9.50
C LEU A 23 14.69 -14.22 8.99
N ASN A 24 13.98 -15.33 9.17
CA ASN A 24 14.43 -16.64 8.69
C ASN A 24 13.23 -17.48 8.25
N GLY A 25 13.10 -17.69 6.95
CA GLY A 25 12.06 -18.55 6.36
C GLY A 25 10.65 -17.98 6.43
N ILE A 26 10.51 -16.65 6.34
CA ILE A 26 9.20 -16.00 6.45
C ILE A 26 8.40 -16.15 5.14
N ASN A 27 7.18 -16.67 5.27
CA ASN A 27 6.20 -16.76 4.19
C ASN A 27 5.05 -15.78 4.48
N LEU A 28 4.82 -14.82 3.59
CA LEU A 28 3.79 -13.79 3.74
C LEU A 28 3.05 -13.62 2.42
N THR A 29 1.72 -13.64 2.48
CA THR A 29 0.86 -13.24 1.36
C THR A 29 -0.01 -12.10 1.83
N ILE A 30 0.01 -10.99 1.09
CA ILE A 30 -0.89 -9.85 1.31
C ILE A 30 -1.83 -9.78 0.13
N ASN A 31 -3.12 -9.90 0.40
CA ASN A 31 -4.15 -9.80 -0.63
C ASN A 31 -4.55 -8.35 -0.91
N LYS A 32 -5.01 -8.11 -2.12
CA LYS A 32 -5.58 -6.81 -2.48
C LYS A 32 -6.81 -6.54 -1.60
N GLY A 33 -6.77 -5.48 -0.80
CA GLY A 33 -7.84 -5.10 0.14
C GLY A 33 -7.44 -5.22 1.62
N GLU A 34 -6.44 -6.04 1.96
CA GLU A 34 -5.91 -6.14 3.33
C GLU A 34 -5.02 -4.94 3.70
N TYR A 35 -4.47 -4.26 2.70
CA TYR A 35 -3.73 -3.01 2.88
C TYR A 35 -4.72 -1.83 2.95
N THR A 36 -5.01 -1.37 4.16
CA THR A 36 -5.80 -0.17 4.41
C THR A 36 -4.87 1.04 4.54
N LEU A 37 -5.23 2.14 3.88
CA LEU A 37 -4.61 3.45 4.09
C LEU A 37 -5.66 4.33 4.75
N ASN A 38 -5.40 4.76 5.99
CA ASN A 38 -6.35 5.49 6.84
C ASN A 38 -7.67 4.73 7.01
N GLU A 39 -7.60 3.45 7.37
CA GLU A 39 -8.76 2.56 7.59
C GLU A 39 -9.62 2.29 6.35
N LYS A 40 -9.23 2.80 5.17
CA LYS A 40 -9.94 2.61 3.90
C LYS A 40 -9.12 1.79 2.93
N THR A 41 -9.80 0.94 2.17
CA THR A 41 -9.19 0.16 1.09
C THR A 41 -8.65 1.07 -0.02
N LEU A 42 -7.70 0.58 -0.81
CA LEU A 42 -7.19 1.30 -1.98
C LEU A 42 -8.30 1.68 -2.97
N THR A 43 -9.33 0.84 -3.10
CA THR A 43 -10.48 1.09 -3.98
C THR A 43 -11.29 2.29 -3.50
N GLU A 44 -11.60 2.35 -2.20
CA GLU A 44 -12.32 3.48 -1.59
C GLU A 44 -11.52 4.78 -1.69
N ASN A 45 -10.21 4.72 -1.48
CA ASN A 45 -9.34 5.89 -1.63
C ASN A 45 -9.27 6.40 -3.08
N ARG A 46 -9.25 5.51 -4.07
CA ARG A 46 -9.33 5.89 -5.48
C ARG A 46 -10.67 6.54 -5.84
N ALA A 47 -11.78 5.95 -5.38
CA ALA A 47 -13.11 6.52 -5.60
C ALA A 47 -13.23 7.92 -4.99
N ASN A 48 -12.78 8.10 -3.74
CA ASN A 48 -12.77 9.40 -3.07
C ASN A 48 -11.96 10.46 -3.84
N LYS A 49 -10.81 10.11 -4.40
CA LYS A 49 -10.00 11.03 -5.22
C LYS A 49 -10.76 11.48 -6.47
N VAL A 50 -11.38 10.54 -7.19
CA VAL A 50 -12.16 10.84 -8.40
C VAL A 50 -13.32 11.79 -8.10
N HIS A 51 -14.04 11.56 -7.01
CA HIS A 51 -15.14 12.44 -6.61
C HIS A 51 -14.69 13.87 -6.29
N LYS A 52 -13.57 14.04 -5.58
CA LYS A 52 -12.99 15.36 -5.28
C LYS A 52 -12.60 16.11 -6.55
N THR A 53 -11.83 15.47 -7.44
CA THR A 53 -11.42 16.06 -8.72
C THR A 53 -12.61 16.49 -9.58
N ARG A 54 -13.65 15.65 -9.66
CA ARG A 54 -14.88 16.00 -10.39
C ARG A 54 -15.56 17.25 -9.79
N ASN A 55 -15.67 17.32 -8.47
CA ASN A 55 -16.32 18.43 -7.80
C ASN A 55 -15.55 19.76 -7.99
N GLU A 56 -14.20 19.73 -7.95
CA GLU A 56 -13.35 20.88 -8.26
C GLU A 56 -13.54 21.38 -9.70
N MET A 57 -13.57 20.47 -10.69
CA MET A 57 -13.82 20.85 -12.09
C MET A 57 -15.18 21.52 -12.28
N ILE A 58 -16.22 21.03 -11.60
CA ILE A 58 -17.56 21.64 -11.63
C ILE A 58 -17.50 23.06 -11.02
N LEU A 59 -16.83 23.24 -9.89
CA LEU A 59 -16.67 24.55 -9.24
C LEU A 59 -15.97 25.57 -10.14
N VAL A 60 -14.88 25.15 -10.79
CA VAL A 60 -14.15 25.98 -11.76
C VAL A 60 -15.04 26.36 -12.95
N SER A 61 -15.84 25.42 -13.46
CA SER A 61 -16.76 25.71 -14.57
C SER A 61 -17.87 26.70 -14.20
N LYS A 62 -18.35 26.67 -12.94
CA LYS A 62 -19.39 27.59 -12.45
C LYS A 62 -18.87 29.00 -12.16
N SER A 63 -17.60 29.16 -11.78
CA SER A 63 -17.00 30.46 -11.48
C SER A 63 -16.61 31.27 -12.73
N LYS A 64 -16.75 30.70 -13.93
CA LYS A 64 -16.41 31.32 -15.22
C LYS A 64 -17.62 31.97 -15.92
N VAL A 65 -18.79 31.94 -15.28
CA VAL A 65 -20.05 32.59 -15.70
C VAL A 65 -20.30 33.75 -14.75
#